data_AF-K1XF21-F1
#
_entry.id   AF-K1XF21-F1
#
_cell.length_a   1.000
_cell.length_b   1.000
_cell.length_c   1.000
_cell.angle_alpha   90.00
_cell.angle_beta   90.00
_cell.angle_gamma   90.00
#
_symmetry.space_group_name_H-M   'P 1'
#
loop_
_entity.id
_entity.type
_entity.pdbx_description
1 polymer ?
#
loop_
_entity_poly.entity_id
_entity_poly.type
_entity_poly.pdbx_seq_one_letter_code
_entity_poly.pdbx_strand_id
1 'polypeptide(L)'
;MKIDTVAIEKESETRSTSPSWQPGIQLFLRLSGWIGGPVLIAVVIGKALDARYHTDPWLFLLSVGIAFVVSTFAIIHYGLKEMKRIDAEMSATRPKTQNNDNTA
;
A
#
# COMPACT_ATOMS: atom_id res chain seq x y z
N MET A 1 34.54 0.45 53.74
CA MET A 1 34.29 1.00 52.40
C MET A 1 33.12 0.24 51.83
N LYS A 2 31.92 0.82 51.85
CA LYS A 2 30.70 0.21 51.30
C LYS A 2 30.64 0.66 49.85
N ILE A 3 30.75 -0.29 48.94
CA ILE A 3 30.64 -0.02 47.50
C ILE A 3 29.17 0.28 47.27
N ASP A 4 28.87 1.55 47.02
CA ASP A 4 27.52 1.99 46.73
C ASP A 4 27.01 1.22 45.53
N THR A 5 25.92 0.49 45.75
CA THR A 5 25.11 -0.17 44.74
C THR A 5 24.65 0.90 43.76
N VAL A 6 25.46 1.14 42.74
CA VAL A 6 25.06 1.92 41.58
C VAL A 6 23.93 1.12 40.95
N ALA A 7 22.71 1.60 41.18
CA ALA A 7 21.52 1.09 40.52
C ALA A 7 21.83 1.04 39.03
N ILE A 8 21.91 -0.19 38.51
CA ILE A 8 21.86 -0.43 37.07
C ILE A 8 20.44 -0.06 36.68
N GLU A 9 20.28 1.21 36.33
CA GLU A 9 19.07 1.72 35.71
C GLU A 9 18.93 0.96 34.40
N LYS A 10 18.04 -0.05 34.40
CA LYS A 10 17.56 -0.67 33.19
C LYS A 10 16.71 0.36 32.48
N GLU A 11 17.37 1.21 31.71
CA GLU A 11 16.72 1.97 30.65
C GLU A 11 16.22 0.96 29.62
N SER A 12 15.00 0.47 29.80
CA SER A 12 14.27 -0.30 28.79
C SER A 12 13.79 0.69 27.74
N GLU A 13 14.72 1.16 26.92
CA GLU A 13 14.41 1.82 25.66
C GLU A 13 13.78 0.74 24.78
N THR A 14 12.44 0.63 24.81
CA THR A 14 11.70 -0.16 23.83
C THR A 14 11.80 0.58 22.52
N ARG A 15 12.96 0.46 21.84
CA ARG A 15 13.07 0.79 20.43
C ARG A 15 12.07 -0.11 19.74
N SER A 16 10.94 0.47 19.35
CA SER A 16 9.97 -0.17 18.46
C SER A 16 10.66 -0.37 17.12
N THR A 17 11.47 -1.42 17.02
CA THR A 17 12.02 -1.89 15.75
C THR A 17 10.86 -2.45 14.97
N SER A 18 10.21 -1.58 14.20
CA SER A 18 9.27 -1.98 13.16
C SER A 18 9.99 -3.01 12.29
N PRO A 19 9.49 -4.25 12.17
CA PRO A 19 10.20 -5.27 11.41
C PRO A 19 10.33 -4.85 9.95
N SER A 20 11.51 -5.00 9.35
CA SER A 20 11.80 -4.57 7.97
C SER A 20 10.95 -5.27 6.89
N TRP A 21 10.30 -6.39 7.23
CA TRP A 21 9.35 -7.11 6.38
C TRP A 21 7.94 -6.51 6.39
N GLN A 22 7.58 -5.74 7.42
CA GLN A 22 6.23 -5.21 7.61
C GLN A 22 5.77 -4.33 6.42
N PRO A 23 6.60 -3.40 5.90
CA PRO A 23 6.19 -2.58 4.76
C PRO A 23 5.88 -3.41 3.51
N GLY A 24 6.65 -4.48 3.27
CA GLY A 24 6.45 -5.37 2.14
C GLY A 24 5.13 -6.14 2.22
N ILE A 25 4.82 -6.69 3.40
CA ILE A 25 3.53 -7.37 3.63
C ILE A 25 2.36 -6.39 3.51
N GLN A 26 2.50 -5.17 4.03
CA GLN A 26 1.45 -4.16 3.97
C GLN A 26 1.15 -3.74 2.51
N LEU A 27 2.18 -3.55 1.69
CA LEU A 27 2.01 -3.24 0.27
C LEU A 27 1.35 -4.41 -0.48
N PHE A 28 1.81 -5.63 -0.23
CA PHE A 28 1.24 -6.84 -0.83
C PHE A 28 -0.25 -6.98 -0.50
N LEU A 29 -0.63 -6.90 0.77
CA LEU A 29 -2.04 -7.00 1.18
C LEU A 29 -2.91 -5.91 0.56
N ARG A 30 -2.40 -4.68 0.46
CA ARG A 30 -3.12 -3.56 -0.16
C ARG A 30 -3.36 -3.79 -1.65
N LEU A 31 -2.37 -4.37 -2.36
CA LEU A 31 -2.50 -4.73 -3.78
C LEU A 31 -3.40 -5.95 -3.98
N SER A 32 -3.20 -7.02 -3.22
CA SER A 32 -4.01 -8.24 -3.26
C SER A 32 -5.47 -7.98 -2.91
N GLY A 33 -5.74 -7.06 -1.97
CA GLY A 33 -7.10 -6.63 -1.65
C GLY A 33 -7.80 -5.97 -2.84
N TRP A 34 -7.09 -5.17 -3.62
CA TRP A 34 -7.63 -4.53 -4.83
C TRP A 34 -7.81 -5.47 -6.01
N ILE A 35 -7.08 -6.58 -6.06
CA ILE A 35 -7.25 -7.60 -7.11
C ILE A 35 -8.37 -8.57 -6.72
N GLY A 36 -8.32 -9.08 -5.50
CA GLY A 36 -9.26 -10.05 -4.98
C GLY A 36 -10.68 -9.50 -4.87
N GLY A 37 -10.84 -8.25 -4.40
CA GLY A 37 -12.16 -7.64 -4.19
C GLY A 37 -13.03 -7.59 -5.46
N PRO A 38 -12.59 -6.91 -6.55
CA PRO A 38 -13.34 -6.82 -7.79
C PRO A 38 -13.62 -8.18 -8.43
N VAL A 39 -12.64 -9.08 -8.39
CA VAL A 39 -12.78 -10.43 -8.97
C VAL A 39 -13.84 -11.23 -8.21
N LEU A 40 -13.83 -11.19 -6.87
CA LEU A 40 -14.82 -11.90 -6.06
C LEU A 40 -16.23 -11.36 -6.29
N ILE A 41 -16.37 -10.04 -6.39
CA ILE A 41 -17.64 -9.36 -6.71
C ILE A 41 -18.13 -9.78 -8.10
N ALA A 42 -17.25 -9.78 -9.11
CA ALA A 42 -17.61 -10.21 -10.46
C ALA A 42 -18.00 -11.68 -10.54
N VAL A 43 -17.36 -12.57 -9.78
CA VAL A 43 -17.74 -13.99 -9.76
C VAL A 43 -19.17 -14.15 -9.21
N VAL A 44 -19.50 -13.45 -8.12
CA VAL A 44 -20.84 -13.53 -7.53
C VAL A 44 -21.89 -12.93 -8.47
N ILE A 45 -21.63 -11.74 -9.03
CA ILE A 45 -22.54 -11.05 -9.94
C ILE A 45 -22.70 -11.82 -11.25
N GLY A 46 -21.59 -12.21 -11.88
CA GLY A 46 -21.56 -12.94 -13.14
C GLY A 46 -22.33 -14.26 -13.06
N LYS A 47 -22.15 -15.02 -11.97
CA LYS A 47 -22.90 -16.27 -11.75
C LYS A 47 -24.39 -16.03 -11.50
N ALA A 48 -24.75 -14.93 -10.83
CA ALA A 48 -26.15 -14.57 -10.63
C ALA A 48 -26.82 -14.11 -11.94
N LEU A 49 -26.06 -13.45 -12.82
CA LEU A 49 -26.54 -12.97 -14.11
C LEU A 49 -26.69 -14.13 -15.11
N ASP A 50 -25.70 -15.03 -15.21
CA ASP A 50 -25.81 -16.21 -16.07
C ASP A 50 -27.00 -17.09 -15.69
N ALA A 51 -27.25 -17.29 -14.39
CA ALA A 51 -28.42 -18.05 -13.91
C ALA A 51 -29.76 -17.40 -14.30
N ARG A 52 -29.81 -16.07 -14.44
CA ARG A 52 -31.02 -15.33 -14.83
C ARG A 52 -31.27 -15.35 -16.34
N TYR A 53 -30.21 -15.35 -17.15
CA TYR A 53 -30.31 -15.21 -18.61
C TYR A 53 -30.00 -16.51 -19.38
N HIS A 54 -29.72 -17.62 -18.70
CA HIS A 54 -29.37 -18.93 -19.27
C HIS A 54 -28.24 -18.84 -20.32
N THR A 55 -27.33 -17.89 -20.13
CA THR A 55 -26.27 -17.55 -21.08
C THR A 55 -24.93 -18.19 -20.71
N ASP A 56 -24.99 -19.30 -19.96
CA ASP A 56 -23.82 -19.95 -19.36
C ASP A 56 -22.72 -20.26 -20.41
N PRO A 57 -21.45 -19.79 -20.23
CA PRO A 57 -20.91 -18.91 -19.19
C PRO A 57 -20.37 -17.58 -19.74
N TRP A 58 -21.11 -16.94 -20.67
CA TRP A 58 -20.65 -15.72 -21.35
C TRP A 58 -20.70 -14.47 -20.45
N LEU A 59 -21.73 -14.31 -19.62
CA LEU A 59 -21.85 -13.15 -18.75
C LEU A 59 -20.90 -13.24 -17.56
N PHE A 60 -20.63 -14.45 -17.07
CA PHE A 60 -19.55 -14.68 -16.13
C PHE A 60 -18.20 -14.22 -16.68
N LEU A 61 -17.85 -14.64 -17.91
CA LEU A 61 -16.58 -14.28 -18.53
C LEU A 61 -16.45 -12.77 -18.76
N LEU A 62 -17.53 -12.14 -19.21
CA LEU A 62 -17.59 -10.68 -19.37
C LEU A 62 -17.42 -9.97 -18.02
N SER A 63 -18.09 -10.44 -16.97
CA SER A 63 -18.01 -9.84 -15.64
C SER A 63 -16.60 -9.92 -15.05
N VAL A 64 -15.94 -11.08 -15.16
CA VAL A 64 -14.54 -11.25 -14.74
C VAL A 64 -13.61 -10.36 -15.56
N GLY A 65 -13.82 -10.27 -16.88
CA GLY A 65 -13.06 -9.37 -17.76
C GLY A 65 -13.18 -7.90 -17.34
N ILE A 66 -14.39 -7.43 -17.03
CA ILE A 66 -14.63 -6.06 -16.54
C ILE A 66 -13.94 -5.85 -15.19
N ALA A 67 -14.06 -6.79 -14.25
CA ALA A 67 -13.38 -6.70 -12.96
C ALA A 67 -11.86 -6.65 -13.09
N PHE A 68 -11.28 -7.38 -14.04
CA PHE A 68 -9.85 -7.33 -14.30
C PHE A 68 -9.40 -5.94 -14.79
N VAL A 69 -10.15 -5.32 -15.69
CA VAL A 69 -9.88 -3.96 -16.16
C VAL A 69 -10.00 -2.95 -15.02
N VAL A 70 -11.06 -3.04 -14.22
CA VAL A 70 -11.28 -2.17 -13.05
C VAL A 70 -10.14 -2.32 -12.03
N SER A 71 -9.73 -3.56 -11.73
CA SER A 71 -8.61 -3.84 -10.84
C SER A 71 -7.32 -3.21 -11.37
N THR A 72 -7.04 -3.36 -12.66
CA THR A 72 -5.84 -2.80 -13.29
C THR A 72 -5.81 -1.28 -13.18
N PHE A 73 -6.92 -0.61 -13.50
CA PHE A 73 -7.04 0.84 -13.35
C PHE A 73 -6.87 1.30 -11.90
N ALA A 74 -7.47 0.58 -10.95
CA ALA A 74 -7.34 0.90 -9.53
C ALA A 74 -5.88 0.83 -9.09
N ILE A 75 -5.17 -0.26 -9.40
CA ILE A 75 -3.76 -0.44 -9.01
C ILE A 75 -2.89 0.67 -9.59
N ILE A 76 -3.05 1.00 -10.88
CA ILE A 76 -2.28 2.07 -11.53
C ILE A 76 -2.55 3.40 -10.83
N HIS A 77 -3.81 3.73 -10.56
CA HIS A 77 -4.18 4.97 -9.89
C HIS A 77 -3.58 5.07 -8.48
N TYR A 78 -3.68 4.00 -7.68
CA TYR A 78 -3.12 3.96 -6.32
C TYR A 78 -1.60 3.97 -6.32
N GLY A 79 -0.96 3.26 -7.26
CA GLY A 79 0.49 3.26 -7.42
C GLY A 79 1.02 4.66 -7.75
N LEU A 80 0.41 5.34 -8.73
CA LEU A 80 0.79 6.71 -9.09
C LEU A 80 0.55 7.70 -7.94
N LYS A 81 -0.52 7.53 -7.17
CA LYS A 81 -0.80 8.36 -6.00
C LYS A 81 0.26 8.19 -4.90
N GLU A 82 0.67 6.95 -4.63
CA GLU A 82 1.70 6.67 -3.63
C GLU A 82 3.07 7.20 -4.08
N MET A 83 3.43 7.03 -5.36
CA MET A 83 4.65 7.61 -5.93
C MET A 83 4.70 9.14 -5.80
N LYS A 84 3.60 9.84 -6.16
CA LYS A 84 3.51 11.29 -5.98
C LYS A 84 3.64 11.72 -4.52
N ARG A 85 3.12 10.92 -3.58
CA ARG A 85 3.25 11.21 -2.14
C ARG A 85 4.71 11.12 -1.70
N ILE A 86 5.42 10.09 -2.14
CA ILE A 86 6.84 9.89 -1.84
C ILE A 86 7.69 11.03 -2.43
N ASP A 87 7.44 11.44 -3.68
CA ASP A 87 8.14 12.56 -4.31
C ASP A 87 7.88 13.90 -3.61
N ALA A 88 6.65 14.13 -3.14
CA ALA A 88 6.29 15.33 -2.39
C ALA A 88 7.01 15.39 -1.03
N GLU A 89 7.09 14.27 -0.32
CA GLU A 89 7.81 14.16 0.96
C GLU A 89 9.34 14.33 0.78
N MET A 90 9.91 13.76 -0.28
CA MET A 90 11.33 13.95 -0.60
C MET A 90 11.65 15.39 -1.02
N SER A 91 10.80 16.03 -1.81
CA SER A 91 11.04 17.42 -2.27
C SER A 91 10.83 18.46 -1.17
N ALA A 92 9.97 18.20 -0.18
CA ALA A 92 9.81 19.06 0.99
C ALA A 92 10.99 18.95 1.98
N THR A 93 11.69 17.81 2.01
CA THR A 93 12.82 17.57 2.93
C THR A 93 14.17 17.97 2.33
N ARG A 94 14.24 18.33 1.03
CA ARG A 94 15.45 18.95 0.48
C ARG A 94 15.59 20.33 1.14
N PRO A 95 16.66 20.62 1.91
CA PRO A 95 16.95 22.00 2.26
C PRO A 95 17.03 22.76 0.93
N LYS A 96 16.25 23.84 0.80
CA LYS A 96 16.45 24.80 -0.28
C LYS A 96 17.92 25.16 -0.19
N THR A 97 18.74 24.73 -1.15
CA THR A 97 20.08 25.31 -1.34
C THR A 97 19.83 26.79 -1.55
N GLN A 98 19.97 27.55 -0.48
CA GLN A 98 19.93 28.99 -0.50
C GLN A 98 21.21 29.36 -1.24
N ASN A 99 21.09 29.53 -2.55
CA ASN A 99 22.19 30.05 -3.35
C ASN A 99 22.30 31.54 -3.01
N ASN A 100 23.12 31.83 -2.00
CA ASN A 100 23.53 33.18 -1.65
C ASN A 100 24.60 33.63 -2.64
N ASP A 101 24.13 34.02 -3.83
CA ASP A 101 24.89 34.73 -4.85
C ASP A 101 25.19 36.16 -4.37
N ASN A 102 26.00 36.27 -3.32
CA ASN A 102 26.59 37.52 -2.86
C ASN A 102 28.07 37.26 -2.56
N THR A 103 28.81 37.13 -3.65
CA THR A 103 30.24 37.42 -3.68
C THR A 103 30.47 38.36 -4.85
N ALA A 104 31.10 39.49 -4.53
CA ALA A 104 31.30 40.69 -5.33
C ALA A 104 32.27 40.49 -6.51
#